data_AF-A0A101SMT5-F1
#
_entry.id   AF-A0A101SMT5-F1
#
_cell.length_a   1.000
_cell.length_b   1.000
_cell.length_c   1.000
_cell.angle_alpha   90.00
_cell.angle_beta   90.00
_cell.angle_gamma   90.00
#
_symmetry.space_group_name_H-M   'P 1'
#
loop_
_entity.id
_entity.type
_entity.pdbx_description
1 polymer ?
#
loop_
_entity_poly.entity_id
_entity_poly.type
_entity_poly.pdbx_seq_one_letter_code
_entity_poly.pdbx_strand_id
1 'polypeptide(L)' 'MEWTDLYPALDPVNFPMLWALSPYGDAVFNERQVPLLLAELDRLPEAYGGIWVDQVRELCTVVQGGTHRYLWFVGD' A
#
# COMPACT_ATOMS: atom_id res chain seq x y z
N MET A 1 17.27 2.20 -2.48
CA MET A 1 16.52 1.29 -3.37
C MET A 1 15.34 2.11 -3.85
N GLU A 2 15.26 2.33 -5.16
CA GLU A 2 14.17 3.11 -5.78
C GLU A 2 12.87 2.30 -5.70
N TRP A 3 11.75 2.97 -5.47
CA TRP A 3 10.44 2.34 -5.26
C TRP A 3 9.98 1.49 -6.45
N THR A 4 10.49 1.81 -7.64
CA THR A 4 10.22 1.18 -8.95
C THR A 4 10.71 -0.27 -9.08
N ASP A 5 11.71 -0.69 -8.30
CA ASP A 5 12.30 -2.04 -8.41
C ASP A 5 11.64 -3.08 -7.47
N LEU A 6 10.75 -2.64 -6.57
CA LEU A 6 10.22 -3.45 -5.46
C LEU A 6 8.95 -4.25 -5.84
N TYR A 7 8.16 -3.77 -6.80
CA TYR A 7 6.84 -4.32 -7.12
C TYR A 7 6.81 -5.58 -8.01
N PRO A 8 7.71 -5.77 -8.99
CA PRO A 8 7.66 -6.95 -9.87
C PRO A 8 7.89 -8.29 -9.15
N ALA A 9 8.39 -8.26 -7.92
CA ALA A 9 8.78 -9.45 -7.15
C ALA A 9 7.73 -9.90 -6.11
N LEU A 10 6.71 -9.09 -5.82
CA LEU A 10 5.65 -9.46 -4.88
C LEU A 10 4.66 -10.42 -5.56
N ASP A 11 4.38 -11.56 -4.91
CA ASP A 11 3.41 -12.52 -5.41
C ASP A 11 1.98 -11.93 -5.36
N PRO A 12 1.30 -11.77 -6.50
CA PRO A 12 -0.05 -11.18 -6.56
C PRO A 12 -1.10 -11.99 -5.78
N VAL A 13 -0.85 -13.28 -5.50
CA VAL A 13 -1.77 -14.10 -4.70
C VAL A 13 -1.67 -13.73 -3.21
N ASN A 14 -0.47 -13.42 -2.73
CA ASN A 14 -0.22 -13.16 -1.30
C ASN A 14 -0.26 -11.67 -0.93
N PHE A 15 -0.06 -10.79 -1.92
CA PHE A 15 -0.02 -9.33 -1.77
C PHE A 15 -0.86 -8.59 -2.83
N PRO A 16 -2.16 -8.91 -3.01
CA PRO A 16 -2.99 -8.30 -4.05
C PRO A 16 -3.15 -6.78 -3.93
N MET A 17 -3.12 -6.19 -2.73
CA MET A 17 -3.24 -4.73 -2.57
C MET A 17 -1.93 -4.03 -2.96
N LEU A 18 -0.80 -4.49 -2.46
CA LEU A 18 0.51 -3.93 -2.80
C LEU A 18 0.88 -4.18 -4.26
N TRP A 19 0.48 -5.33 -4.82
CA TRP A 19 0.67 -5.62 -6.24
C TRP A 19 -0.12 -4.68 -7.15
N ALA A 20 -1.26 -4.15 -6.68
CA ALA A 20 -2.06 -3.18 -7.44
C ALA A 20 -1.42 -1.78 -7.52
N LEU A 21 -0.34 -1.52 -6.78
CA LEU A 21 0.39 -0.25 -6.86
C LEU A 21 1.24 -0.23 -8.15
N SER A 22 1.01 0.79 -8.98
CA SER A 22 1.77 1.04 -10.21
C SER A 22 2.60 2.30 -10.04
N PRO A 23 3.92 2.28 -10.31
CA PRO A 23 4.74 3.49 -10.24
C PRO A 23 4.25 4.63 -11.15
N TYR A 24 3.58 4.29 -12.25
CA TYR A 24 3.10 5.25 -13.27
C TYR A 24 1.57 5.36 -13.29
N GLY A 25 0.89 4.81 -12.28
CA GLY A 25 -0.56 4.73 -12.27
C GLY A 25 -1.14 4.94 -10.88
N ASP A 26 -2.28 5.61 -10.85
CA ASP A 26 -2.98 5.85 -9.61
C ASP A 26 -3.61 4.57 -9.06
N ALA A 27 -3.57 4.42 -7.74
CA ALA A 27 -4.27 3.38 -7.01
C ALA A 27 -5.10 3.98 -5.88
N VAL A 28 -6.37 3.59 -5.80
CA VAL A 28 -7.32 4.09 -4.78
C VAL A 28 -7.86 2.93 -3.97
N PHE A 29 -7.70 3.00 -2.65
CA PHE A 29 -8.25 2.05 -1.70
C PHE A 29 -9.31 2.70 -0.83
N ASN A 30 -10.47 2.05 -0.73
CA ASN A 30 -11.55 2.49 0.15
C ASN A 30 -11.40 1.95 1.59
N GLU A 31 -12.29 2.39 2.47
CA GLU A 31 -12.34 1.96 3.87
C GLU A 31 -12.36 0.43 4.09
N ARG A 32 -12.84 -0.36 3.12
CA ARG A 32 -12.88 -1.82 3.18
C ARG A 32 -11.59 -2.47 2.70
N GLN A 33 -10.85 -1.82 1.81
CA GLN A 33 -9.57 -2.31 1.27
C GLN A 33 -8.39 -1.90 2.15
N VAL A 34 -8.47 -0.75 2.83
CA VAL A 34 -7.42 -0.25 3.72
C VAL A 34 -6.98 -1.26 4.80
N PRO A 35 -7.90 -1.99 5.49
CA PRO A 35 -7.50 -3.06 6.41
C PRO A 35 -6.73 -4.21 5.76
N LEU A 36 -7.04 -4.54 4.49
CA LEU A 36 -6.33 -5.58 3.74
C LEU A 36 -4.91 -5.13 3.38
N LEU A 37 -4.77 -3.87 2.97
CA LEU A 37 -3.47 -3.24 2.72
C LEU A 37 -2.60 -3.23 3.98
N LEU A 38 -3.16 -2.85 5.13
CA LEU A 38 -2.45 -2.90 6.42
C LEU A 38 -1.94 -4.32 6.74
N ALA A 39 -2.79 -5.34 6.56
CA ALA A 39 -2.41 -6.73 6.79
C ALA A 39 -1.33 -7.25 5.82
N GLU A 40 -1.23 -6.67 4.62
CA GLU A 40 -0.14 -6.93 3.68
C GLU A 40 1.16 -6.25 4.12
N LEU A 41 1.10 -4.98 4.55
CA LEU A 41 2.26 -4.23 5.06
C LEU A 41 2.89 -4.91 6.29
N ASP A 42 2.07 -5.52 7.15
CA ASP A 42 2.55 -6.25 8.34
C ASP A 42 3.28 -7.56 8.01
N ARG A 43 3.03 -8.12 6.83
CA ARG A 43 3.69 -9.34 6.33
C ARG A 43 4.78 -9.03 5.30
N LEU A 44 4.99 -7.75 4.99
CA LEU A 44 5.94 -7.32 3.98
C LEU A 44 7.36 -7.69 4.44
N PRO A 45 8.17 -8.38 3.61
CA PRO A 45 9.53 -8.72 4.01
C PRO A 45 10.36 -7.45 4.23
N GLU A 46 11.24 -7.47 5.22
CA GLU A 46 12.04 -6.29 5.64
C GLU A 46 12.84 -5.65 4.50
N ALA A 47 13.26 -6.46 3.52
CA ALA A 47 13.94 -5.99 2.30
C ALA A 47 13.12 -4.98 1.48
N TYR A 48 11.79 -5.01 1.58
CA TYR A 48 10.87 -4.09 0.91
C TYR A 48 10.40 -2.94 1.82
N GLY A 49 10.80 -2.95 3.09
CA GLY A 49 10.41 -1.98 4.09
C GLY A 49 11.02 -0.58 3.87
N GLY A 50 10.81 0.29 4.85
CA GLY A 50 11.36 1.64 4.87
C GLY A 50 10.36 2.67 5.38
N ILE A 51 10.78 3.94 5.38
CA ILE A 51 9.98 5.08 5.90
C ILE A 51 8.60 5.15 5.23
N TRP A 52 8.51 4.77 3.95
CA TRP A 52 7.25 4.78 3.20
C TRP A 52 6.20 3.84 3.81
N VAL A 53 6.59 2.70 4.39
CA VAL A 53 5.66 1.74 5.01
C VAL A 53 4.96 2.40 6.20
N ASP A 54 5.72 3.10 7.03
CA ASP A 54 5.17 3.79 8.20
C ASP A 54 4.27 4.96 7.78
N GLN A 55 4.65 5.70 6.73
CA GLN A 55 3.79 6.74 6.14
C GLN A 55 2.46 6.16 5.62
N VAL A 56 2.49 5.01 4.94
CA VAL A 56 1.26 4.35 4.48
C VAL A 56 0.42 3.88 5.65
N ARG A 57 1.02 3.34 6.72
CA ARG A 57 0.31 2.95 7.96
C ARG A 57 -0.40 4.13 8.62
N GLU A 58 0.28 5.28 8.70
CA GLU A 58 -0.31 6.51 9.23
C GLU A 58 -1.53 6.94 8.40
N LEU A 59 -1.40 6.95 7.07
CA LEU A 59 -2.50 7.31 6.18
C LEU A 59 -3.67 6.31 6.24
N CYS A 60 -3.39 5.02 6.38
CA CYS A 60 -4.43 4.00 6.60
C CYS A 60 -5.21 4.27 7.89
N THR A 61 -4.51 4.62 8.97
CA THR A 61 -5.13 5.00 10.25
C THR A 61 -6.02 6.24 10.10
N VAL A 62 -5.56 7.22 9.32
CA VAL A 62 -6.37 8.39 8.96
C VAL A 62 -7.65 7.92 8.26
N VAL A 63 -7.57 7.13 7.20
CA VAL A 63 -8.77 6.66 6.48
C VAL A 63 -9.76 5.94 7.40
N GLN A 64 -9.27 5.05 8.27
CA GLN A 64 -10.12 4.27 9.18
C GLN A 64 -10.87 5.11 10.22
N GLY A 65 -10.36 6.29 10.60
CA GLY A 65 -10.96 7.09 11.68
C GLY A 65 -12.23 7.87 11.30
N GLY A 66 -12.85 7.62 10.13
CA GLY A 66 -13.92 8.47 9.62
C GLY A 66 -14.50 8.02 8.28
N THR A 67 -15.69 8.51 7.96
CA THR A 67 -16.52 8.00 6.85
C THR A 67 -16.10 8.54 5.49
N HIS A 68 -16.27 7.72 4.44
CA HIS A 68 -16.07 8.12 3.04
C HIS A 68 -14.66 8.62 2.69
N ARG A 69 -13.64 8.09 3.39
CA ARG A 69 -12.24 8.36 3.07
C ARG A 69 -11.63 7.26 2.22
N TYR A 70 -10.71 7.68 1.38
CA TYR A 70 -9.98 6.81 0.48
C TYR A 70 -8.50 7.12 0.61
N LEU A 71 -7.68 6.09 0.54
CA LEU A 71 -6.24 6.22 0.39
C LEU A 71 -5.92 6.26 -1.11
N TRP A 72 -5.29 7.33 -1.57
CA TRP A 72 -4.91 7.50 -2.96
C TRP A 72 -3.39 7.54 -3.07
N PHE A 73 -2.83 6.59 -3.80
CA PHE A 73 -1.46 6.59 -4.28
C PHE A 73 -1.45 7.23 -5.66
N VAL A 74 -0.62 8.26 -5.82
CA VAL A 74 -0.45 8.98 -7.08
C VAL A 74 0.86 8.52 -7.71
N GLY A 75 0.77 8.02 -8.94
CA GLY A 75 1.96 7.66 -9.72
C GLY A 75 2.73 8.90 -10.20
N ASP A 76 3.97 8.70 -10.65
CA ASP A 76 4.79 9.72 -11.30
C ASP A 76 4.43 9.88 -12.79
#